data_AF-A0AAW2K8H2-F1
#
_entry.id   AF-A0AAW2K8H2-F1
#
_cell.length_a   1.000
_cell.length_b   1.000
_cell.length_c   1.000
_cell.angle_alpha   90.00
_cell.angle_beta   90.00
_cell.angle_gamma   90.00
#
_symmetry.space_group_name_H-M   'P 1'
#
loop_
_entity.id
_entity.type
_entity.pdbx_description
1 polymer ?
#
loop_
_entity_poly.entity_id
_entity_poly.type
_entity_poly.pdbx_seq_one_letter_code
_entity_poly.pdbx_strand_id
1 'polypeptide(L)'
;MVPRTKNKAIFHVRRNASVQRTDRSDKQNYPEAKGNWVDELPGVLWAYRTTARKSTGESPFNLIYGTEAIIPAEIGEETLRIQQYKPEANGIERRTWLDEVRSNASIRAEAYKRRMAKAYNTRVRPRNFQVGDLVWRRSDIQGNLEKLDAKWEGPYQSQKQ
;
A
#
# COMPACT_ATOMS: atom_id res chain seq x y z
N MET A 1 -45.23 -19.88 17.20
CA MET A 1 -44.32 -20.24 16.09
C MET A 1 -43.53 -19.00 15.72
N VAL A 2 -42.21 -18.99 15.95
CA VAL A 2 -41.30 -17.88 15.63
C VAL A 2 -40.21 -18.44 14.72
N PRO A 3 -39.99 -17.92 13.50
CA PRO A 3 -38.84 -18.34 12.72
C PRO A 3 -37.61 -17.52 13.16
N ARG A 4 -36.59 -18.24 13.65
CA ARG A 4 -35.21 -17.75 13.83
C ARG A 4 -34.61 -17.45 12.46
N THR A 5 -34.49 -16.18 12.10
CA THR A 5 -33.61 -15.76 10.99
C THR A 5 -32.17 -15.68 11.51
N LYS A 6 -31.32 -16.56 11.00
CA LYS A 6 -29.87 -16.51 11.23
C LYS A 6 -29.29 -15.37 10.41
N ASN A 7 -29.05 -14.21 11.03
CA ASN A 7 -28.23 -13.15 10.45
C ASN A 7 -26.77 -13.62 10.38
N LYS A 8 -26.33 -14.13 9.22
CA LYS A 8 -24.90 -14.22 8.89
C LYS A 8 -24.43 -12.84 8.43
N ALA A 9 -23.82 -12.10 9.35
CA ALA A 9 -23.03 -10.93 9.00
C ALA A 9 -21.87 -11.39 8.08
N ILE A 10 -21.89 -10.94 6.81
CA ILE A 10 -20.78 -11.14 5.89
C ILE A 10 -19.70 -10.12 6.25
N PHE A 11 -18.71 -10.55 7.01
CA PHE A 11 -17.49 -9.77 7.21
C PHE A 11 -16.71 -9.71 5.89
N HIS A 12 -16.62 -8.52 5.31
CA HIS A 12 -15.75 -8.26 4.17
C HIS A 12 -14.30 -8.31 4.64
N VAL A 13 -13.52 -9.31 4.23
CA VAL A 13 -12.06 -9.29 4.43
C VAL A 13 -11.48 -8.22 3.50
N ARG A 14 -11.37 -7.00 4.02
CA ARG A 14 -10.73 -5.89 3.33
C ARG A 14 -9.26 -6.25 3.08
N ARG A 15 -8.91 -6.68 1.87
CA ARG A 15 -7.50 -6.85 1.48
C ARG A 15 -6.80 -5.48 1.60
N ASN A 16 -5.67 -5.45 2.31
CA ASN A 16 -4.94 -4.21 2.57
C ASN A 16 -4.35 -3.63 1.28
N ALA A 17 -4.71 -2.38 0.96
CA ALA A 17 -4.24 -1.67 -0.24
C ALA A 17 -2.70 -1.53 -0.30
N SER A 18 -2.03 -1.60 0.84
CA SER A 18 -0.56 -1.62 0.92
C SER A 18 0.04 -2.87 0.28
N VAL A 19 -0.56 -4.05 0.52
CA VAL A 19 -0.10 -5.35 0.01
C VAL A 19 -0.33 -5.48 -1.51
N GLN A 20 -1.40 -4.88 -2.03
CA GLN A 20 -1.64 -4.88 -3.47
C GLN A 20 -0.72 -3.93 -4.24
N ARG A 21 -0.28 -2.84 -3.61
CA ARG A 21 0.67 -1.91 -4.23
C ARG A 21 2.08 -2.48 -4.31
N THR A 22 2.48 -3.29 -3.33
CA THR A 22 3.78 -3.98 -3.33
C THR A 22 3.82 -5.03 -4.45
N ASP A 23 2.81 -5.90 -4.55
CA ASP A 23 2.73 -6.89 -5.64
C ASP A 23 2.76 -6.25 -7.04
N ARG A 24 2.18 -5.05 -7.17
CA ARG A 24 2.16 -4.31 -8.45
C ARG A 24 3.48 -3.62 -8.77
N SER A 25 4.17 -3.04 -7.78
CA SER A 25 5.49 -2.41 -8.02
C SER A 25 6.55 -3.44 -8.40
N ASP A 26 6.49 -4.60 -7.76
CA ASP A 26 7.50 -5.64 -7.94
C ASP A 26 7.37 -6.27 -9.34
N LYS A 27 6.14 -6.45 -9.82
CA LYS A 27 5.84 -6.88 -11.21
C LYS A 27 6.22 -5.86 -12.29
N GLN A 28 6.19 -4.57 -11.98
CA GLN A 28 6.46 -3.52 -12.98
C GLN A 28 7.95 -3.20 -13.13
N ASN A 29 8.74 -3.37 -12.07
CA ASN A 29 10.18 -3.11 -12.11
C ASN A 29 10.99 -4.31 -12.63
N TYR A 30 10.43 -5.52 -12.65
CA TYR A 30 11.13 -6.74 -13.10
C TYR A 30 10.29 -7.56 -14.10
N PRO A 31 10.04 -7.02 -15.31
CA PRO A 31 9.23 -7.70 -16.34
C PRO A 31 9.93 -8.93 -16.96
N GLU A 32 11.25 -9.07 -16.81
CA GLU A 32 12.06 -10.17 -17.35
C GLU A 32 12.08 -11.42 -16.48
N ALA A 33 11.61 -11.35 -15.23
CA ALA A 33 11.58 -12.47 -14.28
C ALA A 33 10.46 -13.48 -14.55
N LYS A 34 10.16 -13.80 -15.82
CA LYS A 34 9.12 -14.77 -16.25
C LYS A 34 9.50 -16.24 -15.98
N GLY A 35 10.13 -16.52 -14.84
CA GLY A 35 10.49 -17.89 -14.42
C GLY A 35 11.37 -17.96 -13.19
N ASN A 36 12.28 -17.00 -12.99
CA ASN A 36 13.30 -17.02 -11.92
C ASN A 36 12.99 -16.07 -10.75
N TRP A 37 11.71 -15.90 -10.41
CA TRP A 37 11.31 -15.01 -9.31
C TRP A 37 12.02 -15.32 -7.99
N VAL A 38 12.32 -16.60 -7.74
CA VAL A 38 12.99 -17.05 -6.52
C VAL A 38 14.41 -16.47 -6.43
N ASP A 39 15.13 -16.38 -7.55
CA ASP A 39 16.51 -15.90 -7.59
C ASP A 39 16.58 -14.36 -7.52
N GLU A 40 15.59 -13.67 -8.08
CA GLU A 40 15.52 -12.20 -8.10
C GLU A 40 14.94 -11.62 -6.80
N LEU A 41 14.14 -12.39 -6.06
CA LEU A 41 13.43 -11.94 -4.86
C LEU A 41 14.34 -11.25 -3.82
N PRO A 42 15.55 -11.75 -3.51
CA PRO A 42 16.46 -11.07 -2.59
C PRO A 42 16.85 -9.66 -3.05
N GLY A 43 17.13 -9.49 -4.35
CA GLY A 43 17.48 -8.20 -4.96
C GLY A 43 16.30 -7.21 -4.92
N VAL A 44 15.10 -7.68 -5.26
CA VAL A 44 13.87 -6.88 -5.19
C VAL A 44 13.60 -6.43 -3.75
N LEU A 45 13.70 -7.34 -2.78
CA LEU A 45 13.49 -7.03 -1.37
C LEU A 45 14.54 -6.05 -0.85
N TRP A 46 15.80 -6.17 -1.28
CA TRP A 46 16.86 -5.22 -0.95
C TRP A 46 16.52 -3.82 -1.47
N ALA A 47 16.26 -3.70 -2.78
CA ALA A 47 15.89 -2.43 -3.40
C ALA A 47 14.67 -1.80 -2.73
N TYR A 48 13.66 -2.61 -2.39
CA TYR A 48 12.48 -2.15 -1.66
C TYR A 48 12.80 -1.60 -0.27
N ARG A 49 13.71 -2.23 0.47
CA ARG A 49 14.10 -1.82 1.82
C ARG A 49 14.97 -0.56 1.83
N THR A 50 15.82 -0.38 0.82
CA THR A 50 16.80 0.72 0.77
C THR A 50 16.32 1.94 -0.01
N THR A 51 15.33 1.81 -0.88
CA THR A 51 14.82 2.93 -1.70
C THR A 51 13.83 3.81 -0.92
N ALA A 52 14.03 5.13 -0.98
CA ALA A 52 13.10 6.10 -0.42
C ALA A 52 11.73 6.06 -1.11
N ARG A 53 10.65 6.01 -0.32
CA ARG A 53 9.28 5.95 -0.85
C ARG A 53 8.72 7.34 -1.10
N LYS A 54 8.09 7.57 -2.25
CA LYS A 54 7.42 8.86 -2.57
C LYS A 54 6.40 9.31 -1.51
N SER A 55 5.78 8.38 -0.78
CA SER A 55 4.79 8.70 0.25
C SER A 55 5.41 9.21 1.56
N THR A 56 6.56 8.69 1.96
CA THR A 56 7.21 9.00 3.25
C THR A 56 8.45 9.89 3.07
N GLY A 57 9.07 9.88 1.89
CA GLY A 57 10.36 10.49 1.61
C GLY A 57 11.56 9.70 2.15
N GLU A 58 11.31 8.63 2.89
CA GLU A 58 12.32 7.82 3.59
C GLU A 58 12.26 6.36 3.13
N SER A 59 13.38 5.65 3.25
CA SER A 59 13.45 4.21 2.98
C SER A 59 12.91 3.40 4.18
N PRO A 60 12.30 2.22 3.96
CA PRO A 60 11.89 1.35 5.05
C PRO A 60 13.01 1.00 6.03
N PHE A 61 14.25 0.80 5.53
CA PHE A 61 15.41 0.52 6.36
C PHE A 61 15.71 1.68 7.33
N ASN A 62 15.70 2.93 6.83
CA ASN A 62 15.93 4.11 7.66
C ASN A 62 14.87 4.26 8.77
N LEU A 63 13.61 3.95 8.47
CA LEU A 63 12.52 4.04 9.47
C LEU A 63 12.63 3.00 10.59
N ILE A 64 13.26 1.85 10.34
CA ILE A 64 13.43 0.78 11.33
C ILE A 64 14.71 1.00 12.13
N TYR A 65 15.83 1.22 11.44
CA TYR A 65 17.16 1.21 12.03
C TYR A 65 17.74 2.61 12.28
N GLY A 66 17.14 3.66 11.72
CA GLY A 66 17.53 5.05 12.00
C GLY A 66 18.74 5.54 11.25
N THR A 67 19.19 4.74 10.30
CA THR A 67 20.34 5.01 9.45
C THR A 67 20.01 4.53 8.06
N GLU A 68 20.55 5.20 7.06
CA GLU A 68 20.53 4.71 5.68
C GLU A 68 21.26 3.36 5.58
N ALA A 69 20.82 2.49 4.67
CA ALA A 69 21.46 1.20 4.45
C ALA A 69 22.82 1.42 3.78
N ILE A 70 23.86 0.77 4.30
CA ILE A 70 25.18 0.75 3.66
C ILE A 70 25.08 -0.10 2.39
N ILE A 71 25.49 0.45 1.27
CA ILE A 71 25.48 -0.26 -0.02
C ILE A 71 26.71 -1.16 -0.06
N PRO A 72 26.64 -2.40 -0.60
CA PRO A 72 27.82 -3.28 -0.69
C PRO A 72 29.04 -2.64 -1.37
N ALA A 73 28.86 -1.70 -2.30
CA ALA A 73 29.94 -0.93 -2.90
C ALA A 73 30.71 -0.06 -1.88
N GLU A 74 30.03 0.44 -0.84
CA GLU A 74 30.62 1.22 0.25
C GLU A 74 31.30 0.33 1.31
N ILE A 75 31.20 -1.00 1.21
CA ILE A 75 31.90 -1.93 2.11
C ILE A 75 33.33 -2.19 1.59
N GLY A 76 33.55 -2.07 0.28
CA GLY A 76 34.86 -2.23 -0.34
C GLY A 76 35.80 -1.03 -0.15
N GLU A 77 35.25 0.15 0.11
CA GLU A 77 36.00 1.35 0.46
C GLU A 77 35.57 1.84 1.84
N GLU A 78 36.51 2.03 2.77
CA GLU A 78 36.18 2.52 4.12
C GLU A 78 35.60 3.94 4.06
N THR A 79 34.29 4.04 3.94
CA THR A 79 33.60 5.33 3.99
C THR A 79 33.69 5.94 5.38
N LEU A 80 33.64 7.28 5.47
CA LEU A 80 33.63 8.02 6.75
C LEU A 80 32.55 7.51 7.72
N ARG A 81 31.43 7.00 7.18
CA ARG A 81 30.34 6.40 7.97
C ARG A 81 30.79 5.15 8.73
N ILE A 82 31.62 4.31 8.13
CA ILE A 82 32.17 3.10 8.75
C ILE A 82 33.22 3.49 9.79
N GLN A 83 34.10 4.43 9.46
CA GLN A 83 35.17 4.89 10.34
C GLN A 83 34.66 5.60 11.61
N GLN A 84 33.52 6.30 11.52
CA GLN A 84 32.93 7.03 12.64
C GLN A 84 31.84 6.24 13.39
N TYR A 85 31.60 4.97 13.03
CA TYR A 85 30.60 4.15 13.69
C TYR A 85 31.01 3.83 15.15
N LYS A 86 30.29 4.41 16.12
CA LYS A 86 30.47 4.15 17.55
C LYS A 86 29.18 3.61 18.16
N PRO A 87 29.09 2.30 18.47
CA PRO A 87 27.83 1.67 18.87
C PRO A 87 27.30 2.13 20.24
N GLU A 88 28.19 2.48 21.18
CA GLU A 88 27.80 2.78 22.57
C GLU A 88 27.46 4.25 22.83
N ALA A 89 28.11 5.19 22.13
CA ALA A 89 27.89 6.63 22.32
C ALA A 89 26.60 7.15 21.64
N ASN A 90 26.14 6.46 20.58
CA ASN A 90 25.06 6.96 19.72
C ASN A 90 23.65 6.50 20.17
N GLY A 91 23.49 5.76 21.27
CA GLY A 91 22.22 5.12 21.60
C GLY A 91 21.04 6.08 21.79
N ILE A 92 21.25 7.18 22.52
CA ILE A 92 20.21 8.18 22.82
C ILE A 92 19.98 9.08 21.61
N GLU A 93 21.05 9.65 21.05
CA GLU A 93 20.99 10.55 19.88
C GLU A 93 20.40 9.85 18.65
N ARG A 94 20.70 8.56 18.45
CA ARG A 94 20.10 7.77 17.37
C ARG A 94 18.62 7.55 17.61
N ARG A 95 18.17 7.40 18.86
CA ARG A 95 16.74 7.23 19.17
C ARG A 95 15.96 8.54 18.97
N THR A 96 16.51 9.67 19.40
CA THR A 96 15.89 10.98 19.16
C THR A 96 15.82 11.28 17.66
N TRP A 97 16.92 11.05 16.92
CA TRP A 97 16.94 11.17 15.46
C TRP A 97 15.92 10.25 14.78
N LEU A 98 15.82 9.00 15.22
CA LEU A 98 14.84 8.03 14.74
C LEU A 98 13.39 8.53 14.88
N ASP A 99 13.07 9.06 16.06
CA ASP A 99 11.73 9.56 16.36
C ASP A 99 11.38 10.79 15.51
N GLU A 100 12.36 11.68 15.27
CA GLU A 100 12.21 12.81 14.35
C GLU A 100 11.94 12.35 12.91
N VAL A 101 12.75 11.40 12.39
CA VAL A 101 12.58 10.85 11.04
C VAL A 101 11.20 10.19 10.90
N ARG A 102 10.77 9.41 11.89
CA ARG A 102 9.45 8.77 11.90
C ARG A 102 8.30 9.78 11.95
N SER A 103 8.44 10.82 12.76
CA SER A 103 7.46 11.91 12.86
C SER A 103 7.30 12.61 11.51
N ASN A 104 8.43 13.00 10.90
CA ASN A 104 8.46 13.65 9.59
C ASN A 104 7.87 12.74 8.49
N ALA A 105 8.22 11.46 8.48
CA ALA A 105 7.67 10.48 7.55
C ALA A 105 6.15 10.30 7.71
N SER A 106 5.65 10.34 8.95
CA SER A 106 4.21 10.26 9.25
C SER A 106 3.45 11.48 8.69
N ILE A 107 3.97 12.68 8.92
CA ILE A 107 3.40 13.93 8.40
C ILE A 107 3.35 13.90 6.86
N ARG A 108 4.45 13.49 6.21
CA ARG A 108 4.52 13.36 4.75
C ARG A 108 3.55 12.31 4.22
N ALA A 109 3.45 11.16 4.87
CA ALA A 109 2.53 10.10 4.49
C ALA A 109 1.07 10.56 4.55
N GLU A 110 0.71 11.30 5.59
CA GLU A 110 -0.63 11.86 5.75
C GLU A 110 -0.93 12.94 4.69
N ALA A 111 0.01 13.86 4.45
CA ALA A 111 -0.11 14.84 3.39
C ALA A 111 -0.25 14.19 2.00
N TYR A 112 0.52 13.13 1.74
CA TYR A 112 0.42 12.36 0.50
C TYR A 112 -0.95 11.68 0.36
N LYS A 113 -1.45 11.01 1.41
CA LYS A 113 -2.79 10.42 1.43
C LYS A 113 -3.87 11.45 1.12
N ARG A 114 -3.81 12.63 1.75
CA ARG A 114 -4.77 13.73 1.51
C ARG A 114 -4.72 14.22 0.07
N ARG A 115 -3.52 14.41 -0.50
CA ARG A 115 -3.36 14.79 -1.92
C ARG A 115 -3.96 13.75 -2.86
N MET A 116 -3.71 12.46 -2.60
CA MET A 116 -4.27 11.37 -3.40
C MET A 116 -5.80 11.30 -3.28
N ALA A 117 -6.35 11.46 -2.07
CA ALA A 117 -7.79 11.49 -1.86
C ALA A 117 -8.45 12.67 -2.58
N LYS A 118 -7.85 13.87 -2.51
CA LYS A 118 -8.33 15.05 -3.24
C LYS A 118 -8.32 14.80 -4.75
N ALA A 119 -7.22 14.29 -5.30
CA ALA A 119 -7.09 14.01 -6.72
C ALA A 119 -8.07 12.92 -7.22
N TYR A 120 -8.41 11.96 -6.36
CA TYR A 120 -9.45 10.97 -6.66
C TYR A 120 -10.83 11.63 -6.63
N ASN A 121 -11.16 12.33 -5.54
CA ASN A 121 -12.48 12.94 -5.34
C ASN A 121 -12.79 13.99 -6.42
N THR A 122 -11.81 14.76 -6.91
CA THR A 122 -12.03 15.71 -8.01
C THR A 122 -12.38 15.03 -9.34
N ARG A 123 -11.99 13.76 -9.54
CA ARG A 123 -12.33 12.99 -10.73
C ARG A 123 -13.66 12.26 -10.60
N VAL A 124 -14.16 12.06 -9.39
CA VAL A 124 -15.45 11.44 -9.14
C VAL A 124 -16.55 12.46 -9.42
N ARG A 125 -17.37 12.21 -10.44
CA ARG A 125 -18.60 12.96 -10.66
C ARG A 125 -19.68 12.40 -9.74
N PRO A 126 -20.15 13.14 -8.72
CA PRO A 126 -21.25 12.67 -7.88
C PRO A 126 -22.49 12.49 -8.77
N ARG A 127 -23.11 11.31 -8.69
CA ARG A 127 -24.41 11.04 -9.30
C ARG A 127 -25.44 11.01 -8.19
N ASN A 128 -26.42 11.90 -8.28
CA ASN A 128 -27.57 11.88 -7.39
C ASN A 128 -28.61 10.94 -8.01
N PHE A 129 -29.03 9.93 -7.26
CA PHE A 129 -30.09 9.01 -7.67
C PHE A 129 -31.37 9.38 -6.92
N GLN A 130 -32.48 9.47 -7.65
CA GLN A 130 -33.82 9.60 -7.07
C GLN A 130 -34.47 8.23 -6.95
N VAL A 131 -35.54 8.13 -6.15
CA VAL A 131 -36.32 6.90 -6.07
C VAL A 131 -37.00 6.67 -7.42
N GLY A 132 -36.82 5.47 -7.97
CA GLY A 132 -37.33 5.10 -9.29
C GLY A 132 -36.32 5.20 -10.44
N ASP A 133 -35.12 5.74 -10.22
CA ASP A 133 -34.06 5.73 -11.23
C ASP A 133 -33.60 4.29 -11.53
N LEU A 134 -33.40 3.99 -12.81
CA LEU A 134 -32.86 2.71 -13.24
C LEU A 134 -31.33 2.70 -13.12
N VAL A 135 -30.84 1.84 -12.24
CA VAL A 135 -29.41 1.68 -11.95
C VAL A 135 -28.93 0.28 -12.31
N TRP A 136 -27.75 0.23 -12.94
CA TRP A 136 -27.05 -1.01 -13.18
C TRP A 136 -26.19 -1.34 -11.96
N ARG A 137 -26.33 -2.57 -11.46
CA ARG A 137 -25.53 -3.07 -10.34
C ARG A 137 -24.33 -3.82 -10.89
N ARG A 138 -23.17 -3.69 -10.24
CA ARG A 138 -21.98 -4.46 -10.63
C ARG A 138 -22.08 -5.89 -10.08
N SER A 139 -21.92 -6.89 -10.93
CA SER A 139 -22.19 -8.31 -10.62
C SER A 139 -21.07 -9.01 -9.84
N ASP A 140 -19.84 -8.46 -9.87
CA ASP A 140 -18.65 -8.99 -9.17
C ASP A 140 -18.76 -8.91 -7.64
N ILE A 141 -19.69 -8.10 -7.12
CA ILE A 141 -19.92 -7.91 -5.69
C ILE A 141 -20.49 -9.18 -5.05
N GLN A 142 -21.17 -10.04 -5.82
CA GLN A 142 -21.75 -11.31 -5.33
C GLN A 142 -20.84 -12.54 -5.50
N GLY A 143 -19.65 -12.37 -6.08
CA GLY A 143 -18.61 -13.41 -6.07
C GLY A 143 -18.77 -14.57 -7.05
N ASN A 144 -19.82 -14.60 -7.86
CA ASN A 144 -20.12 -15.68 -8.82
C ASN A 144 -20.07 -15.18 -10.28
N LEU A 145 -18.99 -14.52 -10.68
CA LEU A 145 -18.78 -14.16 -12.09
C LEU A 145 -17.79 -15.13 -12.73
N GLU A 146 -18.26 -15.92 -13.69
CA GLU A 146 -17.38 -16.59 -14.63
C GLU A 146 -16.83 -15.57 -15.65
N LYS A 147 -15.73 -15.91 -16.33
CA LYS A 147 -14.98 -14.99 -17.22
C LYS A 147 -15.83 -14.37 -18.33
N LEU A 148 -16.95 -15.00 -18.69
CA LEU A 148 -17.87 -14.59 -19.74
C LEU A 148 -19.19 -14.00 -19.23
N ASP A 149 -19.40 -13.96 -17.91
CA ASP A 149 -20.62 -13.41 -17.35
C ASP A 149 -20.66 -11.88 -17.48
N ALA A 150 -21.88 -11.35 -17.59
CA ALA A 150 -22.11 -9.93 -17.66
C ALA A 150 -21.64 -9.23 -16.38
N LYS A 151 -20.70 -8.29 -16.51
CA LYS A 151 -20.14 -7.52 -15.39
C LYS A 151 -21.17 -6.62 -14.69
N TRP A 152 -22.31 -6.39 -15.34
CA TRP A 152 -23.40 -5.56 -14.85
C TRP A 152 -24.71 -6.35 -14.90
N GLU A 153 -25.48 -6.24 -13.84
CA GLU A 153 -26.82 -6.81 -13.68
C GLU A 153 -27.85 -5.68 -13.58
N GLY A 154 -29.05 -5.93 -14.08
CA GLY A 154 -30.18 -5.01 -13.99
C GLY A 154 -30.77 -4.66 -15.37
N PRO A 155 -31.52 -3.56 -15.49
CA PRO A 155 -31.59 -2.43 -14.55
C PRO A 155 -32.49 -2.68 -13.32
N TYR A 156 -32.10 -2.13 -12.17
CA TYR A 156 -32.87 -2.15 -10.93
C TYR A 156 -33.40 -0.75 -10.63
N GLN A 157 -34.57 -0.65 -10.01
CA GLN A 157 -35.08 0.63 -9.51
C GLN A 157 -34.43 0.96 -8.16
N SER A 158 -33.84 2.14 -8.05
CA SER A 158 -33.35 2.67 -6.78
C SER A 158 -34.53 2.92 -5.82
N GLN A 159 -34.43 2.37 -4.61
CA GLN A 159 -35.32 2.70 -3.49
C GLN A 159 -34.51 3.42 -2.41
N LYS A 160 -35.12 4.41 -1.74
CA LYS A 160 -34.52 5.04 -0.55
C LYS A 160 -34.58 4.04 0.60
N GLN A 161 -33.44 3.83 1.27
CA GLN A 161 -33.40 3.21 2.59
C GLN A 161 -33.95 4.15 3.65
#